data_AF-F6S1E3-F1
#
_entry.id   AF-F6S1E3-F1
#
_cell.length_a   1.000
_cell.length_b   1.000
_cell.length_c   1.000
_cell.angle_alpha   90.00
_cell.angle_beta   90.00
_cell.angle_gamma   90.00
#
_symmetry.space_group_name_H-M   'P 1'
#
loop_
_entity.id
_entity.type
_entity.pdbx_description
1 polymer ?
#
loop_
_entity_poly.entity_id
_entity_poly.type
_entity_poly.pdbx_seq_one_letter_code
_entity_poly.pdbx_strand_id
1 'polypeptide(L)'
;FLISHSLLHGRDSLTFKPELILFFSCSFHRIYHHHSLLTSSRPQYLKQLEDYLRRQLMFLDLMKEKNPDLRFQPFREVFEYFIEDFKIYKPLLASIKNAYEFNLQEKIRTLEPLKLKLITLREEYIQKILAIRCEEKHEVKKLNEDKLNLMKVIRKKNEEVISLEVARLRKSLTEEYVQYRNESDARKVLLADLNELRYQQDELSLLHPTEIWKEDQVKLKMALKMARRDLTQAQMEMTLLRANFGDVVPRKIFEQLEKNHNVLLEEMEMLKHFSEGLRKDYNTLHQQHRDTVKERDQLILEVQELRRSHTPRPNWSKCPEVVAGGMDRWQTLIRGKNSDQLVDVLLEEIGERWLRDQEVFPGLGQSDEVPVYLRHDSAVKNKNLSKKEVVDIIKDIWKTRGEEEECQENLPEYFLRYIKEHYEETSAMEWTYSIYETIRIFRCNEVMRQFYDILTRKVIKNPFPTLFPRKVVSWHREQKSMGISICSSLASLLLVYFPFDS
;
A
#
# COMPACT_ATOMS: atom_id res chain seq x y z
N PHE A 1 19.45 39.15 16.82
CA PHE A 1 19.18 39.43 15.40
C PHE A 1 18.14 38.42 14.93
N LEU A 2 16.84 38.50 15.23
CA LEU A 2 15.84 39.59 15.11
C LEU A 2 15.77 40.20 13.70
N ILE A 3 14.74 39.76 12.95
CA ILE A 3 13.71 40.46 12.14
C ILE A 3 13.01 39.33 11.33
N SER A 4 11.96 38.66 11.80
CA SER A 4 10.51 38.97 11.70
C SER A 4 10.01 39.57 10.37
N HIS A 5 9.15 38.82 9.65
CA HIS A 5 7.88 39.22 8.96
C HIS A 5 7.55 38.17 7.87
N SER A 6 6.57 37.26 8.01
CA SER A 6 5.10 37.40 7.85
C SER A 6 4.60 37.76 6.43
N LEU A 7 4.12 36.76 5.68
CA LEU A 7 3.18 36.83 4.54
C LEU A 7 2.29 35.56 4.63
N LEU A 8 1.21 35.51 5.43
CA LEU A 8 -0.17 35.95 5.14
C LEU A 8 -0.61 35.60 3.70
N HIS A 9 -1.33 34.50 3.51
CA HIS A 9 -2.80 34.50 3.40
C HIS A 9 -3.32 35.64 2.51
N GLY A 10 -3.52 35.31 1.22
CA GLY A 10 -4.35 36.09 0.30
C GLY A 10 -5.83 35.99 0.71
N ARG A 11 -6.20 36.71 1.76
CA ARG A 11 -7.52 37.30 1.92
C ARG A 11 -7.30 38.80 1.81
N ASP A 12 -7.42 39.34 0.60
CA ASP A 12 -7.69 40.77 0.45
C ASP A 12 -9.15 41.00 0.85
N SER A 13 -9.38 40.98 2.16
CA SER A 13 -10.47 41.74 2.75
C SER A 13 -10.22 43.19 2.38
N LEU A 14 -11.01 43.68 1.41
CA LEU A 14 -11.22 45.10 1.19
C LEU A 14 -11.61 45.73 2.52
N THR A 15 -10.63 46.29 3.22
CA THR A 15 -10.88 47.24 4.31
C THR A 15 -11.41 48.50 3.63
N PHE A 16 -12.73 48.52 3.46
CA PHE A 16 -13.48 49.65 2.94
C PHE A 16 -13.24 50.84 3.89
N LYS A 17 -12.46 51.82 3.44
CA LYS A 17 -12.28 53.08 4.17
C LYS A 17 -13.65 53.77 4.29
N PRO A 18 -14.12 54.11 5.51
CA PRO A 18 -15.44 54.72 5.71
C PRO A 18 -15.58 56.10 5.04
N GLU A 19 -14.48 56.77 4.72
CA GLU A 19 -14.48 58.05 4.00
C GLU A 19 -14.90 57.93 2.52
N LEU A 20 -14.65 56.79 1.86
CA LEU A 20 -15.10 56.57 0.48
C LEU A 20 -16.61 56.30 0.42
N ILE A 21 -17.21 55.73 1.48
CA ILE A 21 -18.65 55.49 1.55
C ILE A 21 -19.41 56.82 1.62
N LEU A 22 -18.90 57.82 2.36
CA LEU A 22 -19.53 59.14 2.42
C LEU A 22 -19.41 59.92 1.09
N PHE A 23 -18.28 59.79 0.37
CA PHE A 23 -18.10 60.43 -0.93
C PHE A 23 -18.97 59.80 -2.03
N PHE A 24 -19.07 58.46 -2.05
CA PHE A 24 -19.96 57.75 -2.97
C PHE A 24 -21.44 57.92 -2.60
N SER A 25 -21.80 57.95 -1.31
CA SER A 25 -23.16 58.22 -0.82
C SER A 25 -23.67 59.60 -1.22
N CYS A 26 -22.86 60.65 -1.06
CA CYS A 26 -23.26 62.02 -1.39
C CYS A 26 -23.38 62.25 -2.92
N SER A 27 -22.54 61.56 -3.71
CA SER A 27 -22.58 61.61 -5.17
C SER A 27 -23.74 60.79 -5.76
N PHE A 28 -24.05 59.62 -5.19
CA PHE A 28 -25.20 58.81 -5.61
C PHE A 28 -26.54 59.48 -5.24
N HIS A 29 -26.64 60.12 -4.07
CA HIS A 29 -27.87 60.80 -3.66
C HIS A 29 -28.21 62.00 -4.56
N ARG A 30 -27.19 62.70 -5.11
CA ARG A 30 -27.39 63.75 -6.12
C ARG A 30 -27.87 63.23 -7.48
N ILE A 31 -27.46 62.02 -7.86
CA ILE A 31 -27.87 61.40 -9.13
C ILE A 31 -29.31 60.87 -9.03
N TYR A 32 -29.72 60.34 -7.85
CA TYR A 32 -31.08 59.83 -7.66
C TYR A 32 -32.17 60.91 -7.65
N HIS A 33 -31.87 62.12 -7.15
CA HIS A 33 -32.84 63.23 -7.18
C HIS A 33 -33.02 63.87 -8.57
N HIS A 34 -32.09 63.67 -9.51
CA HIS A 34 -32.27 64.09 -10.91
C HIS A 34 -32.96 63.03 -11.79
N HIS A 35 -33.11 61.79 -11.32
CA HIS A 35 -33.79 60.73 -12.07
C HIS A 35 -35.30 60.64 -11.82
N SER A 36 -35.85 61.40 -10.88
CA SER A 36 -37.30 61.42 -10.58
C SER A 36 -38.14 62.20 -11.60
N LEU A 37 -37.52 62.84 -12.61
CA LEU A 37 -38.20 63.67 -13.62
C LEU A 37 -38.07 63.15 -15.06
N LEU A 38 -37.61 61.92 -15.27
CA LEU A 38 -37.57 61.27 -16.59
C LEU A 38 -38.34 59.96 -16.56
N THR A 39 -39.67 60.06 -16.51
CA THR A 39 -40.54 59.03 -17.10
C THR A 39 -40.42 59.12 -18.62
N SER A 40 -39.25 58.79 -19.18
CA SER A 40 -39.10 58.52 -20.61
C SER A 40 -39.08 57.01 -20.79
N SER A 41 -40.02 56.49 -21.58
CA SER A 41 -40.04 55.09 -22.02
C SER A 41 -38.63 54.58 -22.34
N ARG A 42 -38.27 53.39 -21.84
CA ARG A 42 -36.96 52.75 -22.06
C ARG A 42 -36.57 52.89 -23.55
N PRO A 43 -35.40 53.46 -23.88
CA PRO A 43 -35.00 53.71 -25.27
C PRO A 43 -35.06 52.42 -26.08
N GLN A 44 -35.67 52.48 -27.27
CA GLN A 44 -35.88 51.31 -28.14
C GLN A 44 -34.55 50.61 -28.50
N TYR A 45 -33.46 51.38 -28.59
CA TYR A 45 -32.12 50.89 -28.83
C TYR A 45 -31.56 50.00 -27.70
N LEU A 46 -31.78 50.38 -26.44
CA LEU A 46 -31.34 49.57 -25.29
C LEU A 46 -32.04 48.21 -25.25
N LYS A 47 -33.33 48.16 -25.61
CA LYS A 47 -34.07 46.90 -25.74
C LYS A 47 -33.49 46.01 -26.85
N GLN A 48 -33.09 46.59 -27.98
CA GLN A 48 -32.50 45.85 -29.09
C GLN A 48 -31.15 45.23 -28.71
N LEU A 49 -30.31 45.95 -27.97
CA LEU A 49 -29.03 45.43 -27.46
C LEU A 49 -29.23 44.33 -26.40
N GLU A 50 -30.18 44.52 -25.47
CA GLU A 50 -30.54 43.49 -24.47
C GLU A 50 -31.09 42.21 -25.14
N ASP A 51 -31.93 42.35 -26.16
CA ASP A 51 -32.49 41.23 -26.91
C ASP A 51 -31.43 40.49 -27.74
N TYR A 52 -30.48 41.22 -28.34
CA TYR A 52 -29.34 40.64 -29.04
C TYR A 52 -28.44 39.84 -28.08
N LEU A 53 -28.10 40.43 -26.92
CA LEU A 53 -27.30 39.77 -25.88
C LEU A 53 -27.98 38.50 -25.36
N ARG A 54 -29.29 38.56 -25.09
CA ARG A 54 -30.07 37.39 -24.64
C ARG A 54 -30.08 36.28 -25.68
N ARG A 55 -30.29 36.59 -26.96
CA ARG A 55 -30.27 35.59 -28.04
C ARG A 55 -28.90 34.94 -28.18
N GLN A 56 -27.83 35.74 -28.13
CA GLN A 56 -26.47 35.22 -28.29
C GLN A 56 -26.02 34.38 -27.09
N LEU A 57 -26.42 34.74 -25.87
CA LEU A 57 -26.16 33.92 -24.67
C LEU A 57 -26.99 32.65 -24.63
N MET A 58 -28.28 32.71 -25.04
CA MET A 58 -29.09 31.50 -25.18
C MET A 58 -28.49 30.53 -26.21
N PHE A 59 -27.95 31.04 -27.32
CA PHE A 59 -27.27 30.22 -28.32
C PHE A 59 -26.01 29.55 -27.76
N LEU A 60 -25.18 30.26 -26.99
CA LEU A 60 -23.97 29.70 -26.36
C LEU A 60 -24.30 28.68 -25.25
N ASP A 61 -25.35 28.92 -24.48
CA ASP A 61 -25.81 27.98 -23.44
C ASP A 61 -26.43 26.70 -24.05
N LEU A 62 -27.10 26.81 -25.21
CA LEU A 62 -27.57 25.66 -26.01
C LEU A 62 -26.41 24.81 -26.54
N MET A 63 -25.29 25.43 -26.91
CA MET A 63 -24.07 24.75 -27.35
C MET A 63 -23.26 24.15 -26.20
N LYS A 64 -23.66 24.37 -24.93
CA LYS A 64 -22.94 23.93 -23.71
C LYS A 64 -21.47 24.36 -23.69
N GLU A 65 -21.16 25.49 -24.30
CA GLU A 65 -19.80 26.00 -24.44
C GLU A 65 -19.30 26.53 -23.08
N LYS A 66 -18.34 25.82 -22.46
CA LYS A 66 -17.80 26.16 -21.12
C LYS A 66 -16.61 27.12 -21.16
N ASN A 67 -16.18 27.51 -22.36
CA ASN A 67 -15.05 28.42 -22.52
C ASN A 67 -15.48 29.84 -22.07
N PRO A 68 -14.92 30.37 -20.97
CA PRO A 68 -15.33 31.67 -20.44
C PRO A 68 -15.08 32.79 -21.47
N ASP A 69 -14.01 32.68 -22.28
CA ASP A 69 -13.67 33.66 -23.31
C ASP A 69 -14.75 33.79 -24.40
N LEU A 70 -15.34 32.68 -24.82
CA LEU A 70 -16.45 32.67 -25.80
C LEU A 70 -17.74 33.22 -25.20
N ARG A 71 -17.95 33.07 -23.88
CA ARG A 71 -19.09 33.68 -23.18
C ARG A 71 -18.94 35.18 -22.98
N PHE A 72 -17.72 35.70 -22.88
CA PHE A 72 -17.46 37.14 -22.75
C PHE A 72 -17.51 37.89 -24.10
N GLN A 73 -17.40 37.18 -25.22
CA GLN A 73 -17.39 37.77 -26.56
C GLN A 73 -18.68 38.57 -26.90
N PRO A 74 -19.91 38.06 -26.65
CA PRO A 74 -21.14 38.84 -26.88
C PRO A 74 -21.24 40.10 -26.01
N PHE A 75 -20.73 40.04 -24.76
CA PHE A 75 -20.68 41.21 -23.89
C PHE A 75 -19.71 42.27 -24.41
N ARG A 76 -18.57 41.86 -24.97
CA ARG A 76 -17.58 42.78 -25.58
C ARG A 76 -18.16 43.48 -26.81
N GLU A 77 -18.89 42.75 -27.65
CA GLU A 77 -19.54 43.26 -28.86
C GLU A 77 -20.67 44.24 -28.51
N VAL A 78 -21.55 43.87 -27.57
CA VAL A 78 -22.62 44.76 -27.09
C VAL A 78 -22.07 46.01 -26.42
N PHE A 79 -20.97 45.90 -25.67
CA PHE A 79 -20.32 47.05 -25.06
C PHE A 79 -19.64 47.95 -26.10
N GLU A 80 -19.13 47.40 -27.21
CA GLU A 80 -18.60 48.21 -28.32
C GLU A 80 -19.72 48.97 -29.02
N TYR A 81 -20.82 48.31 -29.40
CA TYR A 81 -21.99 48.98 -29.98
C TYR A 81 -22.57 50.05 -29.04
N PHE A 82 -22.55 49.79 -27.74
CA PHE A 82 -22.97 50.77 -26.74
C PHE A 82 -22.02 51.99 -26.69
N ILE A 83 -20.70 51.78 -26.73
CA ILE A 83 -19.71 52.87 -26.73
C ILE A 83 -19.76 53.70 -28.01
N GLU A 84 -20.01 53.07 -29.16
CA GLU A 84 -20.08 53.73 -30.46
C GLU A 84 -21.17 54.80 -30.55
N ASP A 85 -22.28 54.59 -29.85
CA ASP A 85 -23.43 55.51 -29.79
C ASP A 85 -23.14 56.79 -28.98
N PHE A 86 -22.23 56.75 -28.01
CA PHE A 86 -21.90 57.91 -27.16
C PHE A 86 -20.84 58.82 -27.80
N LYS A 87 -21.22 59.64 -28.77
CA LYS A 87 -20.29 60.51 -29.52
C LYS A 87 -19.38 61.41 -28.66
N ILE A 88 -19.85 61.89 -27.51
CA ILE A 88 -19.09 62.79 -26.61
C ILE A 88 -18.22 62.02 -25.61
N TYR A 89 -18.72 60.89 -25.08
CA TYR A 89 -18.06 60.12 -24.01
C TYR A 89 -17.26 58.91 -24.52
N LYS A 90 -17.37 58.58 -25.82
CA LYS A 90 -16.63 57.51 -26.51
C LYS A 90 -15.14 57.47 -26.19
N PRO A 91 -14.35 58.56 -26.25
CA PRO A 91 -12.92 58.49 -25.98
C PRO A 91 -12.61 58.04 -24.54
N LEU A 92 -13.41 58.46 -23.55
CA LEU A 92 -13.23 58.05 -22.15
C LEU A 92 -13.60 56.58 -21.94
N LEU A 93 -14.75 56.16 -22.45
CA LEU A 93 -15.23 54.77 -22.30
C LEU A 93 -14.32 53.78 -23.04
N ALA A 94 -13.85 54.12 -24.23
CA ALA A 94 -12.88 53.33 -24.98
C ALA A 94 -11.54 53.25 -24.25
N SER A 95 -11.06 54.35 -23.64
CA SER A 95 -9.83 54.32 -22.83
C SER A 95 -9.95 53.39 -21.62
N ILE A 96 -11.09 53.40 -20.92
CA ILE A 96 -11.34 52.51 -19.78
C ILE A 96 -11.39 51.05 -20.25
N LYS A 97 -12.14 50.76 -21.33
CA LYS A 97 -12.22 49.43 -21.95
C LYS A 97 -10.83 48.90 -22.30
N ASN A 98 -10.05 49.69 -23.03
CA ASN A 98 -8.72 49.30 -23.49
C ASN A 98 -7.75 49.04 -22.32
N ALA A 99 -7.84 49.81 -21.22
CA ALA A 99 -7.02 49.57 -20.04
C ALA A 99 -7.28 48.20 -19.40
N TYR A 100 -8.55 47.80 -19.28
CA TYR A 100 -8.92 46.49 -18.75
C TYR A 100 -8.59 45.35 -19.71
N GLU A 101 -8.84 45.53 -21.01
CA GLU A 101 -8.51 44.53 -22.03
C GLU A 101 -7.00 44.29 -22.13
N PHE A 102 -6.20 45.35 -22.08
CA PHE A 102 -4.74 45.27 -22.08
C PHE A 102 -4.22 44.51 -20.85
N ASN A 103 -4.68 44.84 -19.65
CA ASN A 103 -4.28 44.16 -18.41
C ASN A 103 -4.67 42.66 -18.43
N LEU A 104 -5.86 42.34 -18.95
CA LEU A 104 -6.28 40.94 -19.09
C LEU A 104 -5.40 40.18 -20.09
N GLN A 105 -5.09 40.77 -21.24
CA GLN A 105 -4.17 40.17 -22.22
C GLN A 105 -2.75 40.01 -21.67
N GLU A 106 -2.26 40.97 -20.90
CA GLU A 106 -0.95 40.90 -20.25
C GLU A 106 -0.90 39.75 -19.23
N LYS A 107 -1.94 39.61 -18.39
CA LYS A 107 -2.08 38.46 -17.48
C LYS A 107 -2.10 37.14 -18.23
N ILE A 108 -2.82 37.03 -19.35
CA ILE A 108 -2.82 35.83 -20.19
C ILE A 108 -1.41 35.55 -20.73
N ARG A 109 -0.72 36.56 -21.28
CA ARG A 109 0.65 36.44 -21.80
C ARG A 109 1.66 35.97 -20.76
N THR A 110 1.49 36.37 -19.49
CA THR A 110 2.37 35.91 -18.40
C THR A 110 2.05 34.50 -17.91
N LEU A 111 0.78 34.10 -17.91
CA LEU A 111 0.34 32.80 -17.42
C LEU A 111 0.56 31.67 -18.44
N GLU A 112 0.45 31.95 -19.74
CA GLU A 112 0.61 30.94 -20.80
C GLU A 112 1.96 30.21 -20.79
N PRO A 113 3.13 30.88 -20.69
CA PRO A 113 4.41 30.20 -20.58
C PRO A 113 4.55 29.38 -19.29
N LEU A 114 3.88 29.77 -18.20
CA LEU A 114 3.86 28.99 -16.95
C LEU A 114 3.05 27.70 -17.11
N LYS A 115 1.89 27.76 -17.78
CA LYS A 115 1.12 26.57 -18.11
C LYS A 115 1.91 25.61 -19.01
N LEU A 116 2.60 26.14 -20.03
CA LEU A 116 3.46 25.34 -20.90
C LEU A 116 4.59 24.66 -20.11
N LYS A 117 5.29 25.39 -19.24
CA LYS A 117 6.32 24.81 -18.35
C LYS A 117 5.76 23.72 -17.43
N LEU A 118 4.55 23.90 -16.90
CA LEU A 118 3.89 22.89 -16.08
C LEU A 118 3.63 21.61 -16.89
N ILE A 119 3.16 21.76 -18.13
CA ILE A 119 2.89 20.63 -19.03
C ILE A 119 4.18 19.89 -19.38
N THR A 120 5.26 20.60 -19.72
CA THR A 120 6.54 19.96 -20.05
C THR A 120 7.13 19.24 -18.84
N LEU A 121 7.13 19.87 -17.65
CA LEU A 121 7.59 19.21 -16.43
C LEU A 121 6.75 17.96 -16.11
N ARG A 122 5.42 18.05 -16.24
CA ARG A 122 4.54 16.89 -16.06
C ARG A 122 4.92 15.75 -16.99
N GLU A 123 5.17 16.02 -18.27
CA GLU A 123 5.57 15.02 -19.25
C GLU A 123 6.93 14.40 -18.89
N GLU A 124 7.92 15.21 -18.49
CA GLU A 124 9.22 14.72 -18.03
C GLU A 124 9.10 13.80 -16.79
N TYR A 125 8.25 14.14 -15.82
CA TYR A 125 8.01 13.28 -14.66
C TYR A 125 7.30 11.98 -15.05
N ILE A 126 6.34 12.03 -15.97
CA ILE A 126 5.69 10.83 -16.51
C ILE A 126 6.72 9.92 -17.18
N GLN A 127 7.60 10.47 -18.02
CA GLN A 127 8.67 9.71 -18.67
C GLN A 127 9.64 9.09 -17.66
N LYS A 128 10.04 9.83 -16.62
CA LYS A 128 10.89 9.29 -15.53
C LYS A 128 10.21 8.14 -14.80
N ILE A 129 8.93 8.27 -14.47
CA ILE A 129 8.17 7.19 -13.82
C ILE A 129 8.08 5.96 -14.73
N LEU A 130 7.86 6.15 -16.03
CA LEU A 130 7.81 5.05 -17.00
C LEU A 130 9.16 4.36 -17.16
N ALA A 131 10.27 5.12 -17.19
CA ALA A 131 11.61 4.57 -17.26
C ALA A 131 11.93 3.68 -16.05
N ILE A 132 11.66 4.17 -14.84
CA ILE A 132 11.84 3.40 -13.60
C ILE A 132 11.01 2.10 -13.63
N ARG A 133 9.74 2.18 -14.02
CA ARG A 133 8.87 0.98 -14.13
C ARG A 133 9.37 -0.03 -15.16
N CYS A 134 9.95 0.44 -16.26
CA CYS A 134 10.55 -0.43 -17.28
C CYS A 134 11.80 -1.15 -16.75
N GLU A 135 12.64 -0.44 -16.00
CA GLU A 135 13.83 -0.99 -15.35
C GLU A 135 13.46 -2.03 -14.29
N GLU A 136 12.54 -1.70 -13.37
CA GLU A 136 12.00 -2.63 -12.37
C GLU A 136 11.44 -3.91 -13.02
N LYS A 137 10.70 -3.76 -14.12
CA LYS A 137 10.15 -4.92 -14.86
C LYS A 137 11.26 -5.77 -15.47
N HIS A 138 12.33 -5.17 -15.96
CA HIS A 138 13.48 -5.90 -16.50
C HIS A 138 14.23 -6.66 -15.40
N GLU A 139 14.47 -6.02 -14.25
CA GLU A 139 15.10 -6.66 -13.09
C GLU A 139 14.28 -7.82 -12.56
N VAL A 140 12.97 -7.65 -12.40
CA VAL A 140 12.05 -8.72 -11.98
C VAL A 140 12.09 -9.89 -12.96
N LYS A 141 12.18 -9.63 -14.27
CA LYS A 141 12.29 -10.69 -15.28
C LYS A 141 13.61 -11.45 -15.13
N LYS A 142 14.74 -10.75 -14.99
CA LYS A 142 16.06 -11.35 -14.79
C LYS A 142 16.11 -12.20 -13.50
N LEU A 143 15.60 -11.66 -12.39
CA LEU A 143 15.52 -12.39 -11.12
C LEU A 143 14.66 -13.65 -11.22
N ASN A 144 13.56 -13.62 -11.99
CA ASN A 144 12.74 -14.80 -12.22
C ASN A 144 13.46 -15.86 -13.07
N GLU A 145 14.23 -15.45 -14.08
CA GLU A 145 15.07 -16.34 -14.89
C GLU A 145 16.17 -16.99 -14.02
N ASP A 146 16.86 -16.20 -13.18
CA ASP A 146 17.87 -16.68 -12.25
C ASP A 146 17.28 -17.65 -11.21
N LYS A 147 16.11 -17.31 -10.64
CA LYS A 147 15.37 -18.20 -9.73
C LYS A 147 15.06 -19.54 -10.38
N LEU A 148 14.60 -19.53 -11.64
CA LEU A 148 14.30 -20.76 -12.36
C LEU A 148 15.56 -21.60 -12.61
N ASN A 149 16.67 -20.95 -12.96
CA ASN A 149 17.95 -21.63 -13.15
C ASN A 149 18.48 -22.24 -11.84
N LEU A 150 18.41 -21.50 -10.74
CA LEU A 150 18.80 -22.00 -9.42
C LEU A 150 17.93 -23.19 -8.99
N MET A 151 16.60 -23.13 -9.22
CA MET A 151 15.74 -24.29 -8.94
C MET A 151 16.13 -25.53 -9.75
N LYS A 152 16.54 -25.37 -11.02
CA LYS A 152 17.02 -26.50 -11.84
C LYS A 152 18.32 -27.09 -11.28
N VAL A 153 19.26 -26.24 -10.88
CA VAL A 153 20.53 -26.68 -10.27
C VAL A 153 20.29 -27.41 -8.96
N ILE A 154 19.42 -26.88 -8.08
CA ILE A 154 19.05 -27.53 -6.82
C ILE A 154 18.44 -28.91 -7.08
N ARG A 155 17.50 -29.03 -8.03
CA ARG A 155 16.92 -30.33 -8.40
C ARG A 155 17.99 -31.32 -8.86
N LYS A 156 18.86 -30.90 -9.79
CA LYS A 156 19.96 -31.74 -10.28
C LYS A 156 20.89 -32.20 -9.15
N LYS A 157 21.27 -31.30 -8.25
CA LYS A 157 22.12 -31.63 -7.10
C LYS A 157 21.44 -32.57 -6.11
N ASN A 158 20.16 -32.38 -5.86
CA ASN A 158 19.39 -33.29 -5.02
C ASN A 158 19.28 -34.68 -5.66
N GLU A 159 19.04 -34.77 -6.96
CA GLU A 159 19.05 -36.03 -7.71
C GLU A 159 20.42 -36.72 -7.64
N GLU A 160 21.51 -35.97 -7.81
CA GLU A 160 22.88 -36.49 -7.66
C GLU A 160 23.11 -37.06 -6.24
N VAL A 161 22.75 -36.31 -5.19
CA VAL A 161 22.91 -36.76 -3.80
C VAL A 161 22.07 -38.03 -3.51
N ILE A 162 20.81 -38.05 -3.94
CA ILE A 162 19.94 -39.22 -3.78
C ILE A 162 20.52 -40.42 -4.52
N SER A 163 21.03 -40.22 -5.74
CA SER A 163 21.61 -41.31 -6.54
C SER A 163 22.87 -41.91 -5.90
N LEU A 164 23.73 -41.06 -5.31
CA LEU A 164 24.94 -41.49 -4.60
C LEU A 164 24.59 -42.27 -3.33
N GLU A 165 23.60 -41.79 -2.56
CA GLU A 165 23.18 -42.49 -1.35
C GLU A 165 22.53 -43.84 -1.68
N VAL A 166 21.72 -43.92 -2.73
CA VAL A 166 21.18 -45.19 -3.23
C VAL A 166 22.31 -46.14 -3.66
N ALA A 167 23.34 -45.65 -4.35
CA ALA A 167 24.49 -46.46 -4.74
C ALA A 167 25.28 -46.97 -3.52
N ARG A 168 25.48 -46.12 -2.51
CA ARG A 168 26.14 -46.47 -1.25
C ARG A 168 25.37 -47.56 -0.50
N LEU A 169 24.06 -47.40 -0.36
CA LEU A 169 23.19 -48.37 0.29
C LEU A 169 23.16 -49.70 -0.45
N ARG A 170 23.10 -49.67 -1.79
CA ARG A 170 23.20 -50.90 -2.60
C ARG A 170 24.52 -51.63 -2.39
N LYS A 171 25.64 -50.91 -2.36
CA LYS A 171 26.96 -51.49 -2.09
C LYS A 171 27.03 -52.12 -0.70
N SER A 172 26.62 -51.38 0.34
CA SER A 172 26.58 -51.90 1.71
C SER A 172 25.72 -53.16 1.82
N LEU A 173 24.56 -53.16 1.16
CA LEU A 173 23.67 -54.31 1.13
C LEU A 173 24.34 -55.53 0.45
N THR A 174 25.04 -55.34 -0.67
CA THR A 174 25.77 -56.43 -1.33
C THR A 174 26.92 -56.97 -0.49
N GLU A 175 27.64 -56.11 0.21
CA GLU A 175 28.72 -56.51 1.12
C GLU A 175 28.19 -57.35 2.27
N GLU A 176 27.07 -56.93 2.87
CA GLU A 176 26.38 -57.65 3.93
C GLU A 176 25.89 -59.03 3.44
N TYR A 177 25.27 -59.11 2.25
CA TYR A 177 24.88 -60.39 1.65
C TYR A 177 26.08 -61.34 1.43
N VAL A 178 27.22 -60.81 0.97
CA VAL A 178 28.45 -61.59 0.79
C VAL A 178 29.00 -62.07 2.12
N GLN A 179 28.98 -61.24 3.17
CA GLN A 179 29.39 -61.63 4.52
C GLN A 179 28.53 -62.76 5.06
N TYR A 180 27.20 -62.66 4.95
CA TYR A 180 26.29 -63.74 5.36
C TYR A 180 26.56 -65.05 4.60
N ARG A 181 26.83 -64.97 3.31
CA ARG A 181 27.19 -66.14 2.50
C ARG A 181 28.51 -66.77 2.95
N ASN A 182 29.54 -65.95 3.13
CA ASN A 182 30.86 -66.40 3.57
C ASN A 182 30.79 -67.03 4.97
N GLU A 183 30.02 -66.45 5.88
CA GLU A 183 29.80 -67.01 7.22
C GLU A 183 29.08 -68.36 7.14
N SER A 184 28.05 -68.48 6.31
CA SER A 184 27.38 -69.75 6.04
C SER A 184 28.34 -70.80 5.47
N ASP A 185 29.17 -70.43 4.49
CA ASP A 185 30.11 -71.37 3.85
C ASP A 185 31.25 -71.77 4.81
N ALA A 186 31.77 -70.84 5.63
CA ALA A 186 32.72 -71.15 6.70
C ALA A 186 32.13 -72.13 7.73
N ARG A 187 30.87 -71.96 8.12
CA ARG A 187 30.17 -72.91 9.00
C ARG A 187 30.07 -74.31 8.37
N LYS A 188 29.82 -74.41 7.07
CA LYS A 188 29.80 -75.71 6.36
C LYS A 188 31.17 -76.38 6.35
N VAL A 189 32.23 -75.62 6.10
CA VAL A 189 33.62 -76.15 6.13
C VAL A 189 33.97 -76.63 7.52
N LEU A 190 33.71 -75.83 8.57
CA LEU A 190 33.97 -76.24 9.95
C LEU A 190 33.21 -77.52 10.33
N LEU A 191 31.96 -77.67 9.89
CA LEU A 191 31.20 -78.91 10.10
C LEU A 191 31.80 -80.10 9.36
N ALA A 192 32.30 -79.91 8.14
CA ALA A 192 32.99 -80.95 7.38
C ALA A 192 34.30 -81.38 8.06
N ASP A 193 35.13 -80.42 8.48
CA ASP A 193 36.37 -80.68 9.22
C ASP A 193 36.11 -81.42 10.53
N LEU A 194 35.06 -81.05 11.26
CA LEU A 194 34.68 -81.71 12.52
C LEU A 194 34.25 -83.17 12.27
N ASN A 195 33.54 -83.43 11.17
CA ASN A 195 33.20 -84.78 10.75
C ASN A 195 34.45 -85.57 10.33
N GLU A 196 35.36 -84.97 9.56
CA GLU A 196 36.62 -85.59 9.13
C GLU A 196 37.52 -85.96 10.31
N LEU A 197 37.69 -85.05 11.29
CA LEU A 197 38.44 -85.32 12.52
C LEU A 197 37.83 -86.48 13.31
N ARG A 198 36.51 -86.61 13.28
CA ARG A 198 35.82 -87.73 13.92
C ARG A 198 36.12 -89.06 13.20
N TYR A 199 36.12 -89.06 11.86
CA TYR A 199 36.55 -90.23 11.07
C TYR A 199 38.02 -90.58 11.30
N GLN A 200 38.91 -89.59 11.34
CA GLN A 200 40.34 -89.79 11.59
C GLN A 200 40.62 -90.31 13.00
N GLN A 201 39.86 -89.87 14.01
CA GLN A 201 39.97 -90.41 15.37
C GLN A 201 39.50 -91.88 15.44
N ASP A 202 38.47 -92.23 14.65
CA ASP A 202 37.99 -93.61 14.50
C ASP A 202 39.01 -94.48 13.73
N GLU A 203 39.69 -93.94 12.70
CA GLU A 203 40.75 -94.64 11.94
C GLU A 203 42.07 -94.79 12.71
N LEU A 204 42.49 -93.77 13.47
CA LEU A 204 43.69 -93.82 14.31
C LEU A 204 43.54 -94.79 15.49
N SER A 205 42.31 -95.08 15.91
CA SER A 205 42.03 -96.16 16.88
C SER A 205 42.29 -97.56 16.31
N LEU A 206 42.45 -97.72 14.98
CA LEU A 206 42.51 -99.03 14.31
C LEU A 206 43.90 -99.42 13.76
N LEU A 207 44.93 -98.57 13.81
CA LEU A 207 46.21 -98.85 13.14
C LEU A 207 47.43 -98.81 14.07
N HIS A 208 47.97 -100.01 14.37
CA HIS A 208 49.33 -100.21 14.87
C HIS A 208 50.28 -100.42 13.66
N PRO A 209 51.37 -99.66 13.49
CA PRO A 209 52.26 -99.83 12.34
C PRO A 209 53.46 -100.73 12.65
N THR A 210 53.64 -101.77 11.83
CA THR A 210 54.84 -102.61 11.75
C THR A 210 55.90 -101.95 10.87
N GLU A 211 57.12 -101.80 11.42
CA GLU A 211 58.36 -101.44 10.71
C GLU A 211 58.77 -102.56 9.73
N ILE A 212 59.30 -102.21 8.56
CA ILE A 212 60.47 -102.84 7.89
C ILE A 212 60.85 -101.90 6.75
N TRP A 213 62.09 -101.36 6.75
CA TRP A 213 62.94 -100.93 5.62
C TRP A 213 64.11 -100.11 6.22
N LYS A 214 65.02 -100.75 6.99
CA LYS A 214 66.10 -100.03 7.73
C LYS A 214 67.37 -99.76 6.91
N GLU A 215 67.54 -100.39 5.74
CA GLU A 215 68.79 -100.27 4.97
C GLU A 215 68.73 -99.22 3.85
N ASP A 216 67.56 -99.05 3.22
CA ASP A 216 67.25 -97.85 2.40
C ASP A 216 67.06 -96.59 3.25
N GLN A 217 66.75 -96.78 4.54
CA GLN A 217 66.55 -95.67 5.47
C GLN A 217 67.79 -94.81 5.62
N VAL A 218 69.00 -95.38 5.63
CA VAL A 218 70.22 -94.62 5.91
C VAL A 218 70.66 -93.78 4.72
N LYS A 219 70.58 -94.33 3.50
CA LYS A 219 70.85 -93.59 2.26
C LYS A 219 69.80 -92.50 2.03
N LEU A 220 68.53 -92.85 2.23
CA LEU A 220 67.43 -91.89 2.16
C LEU A 220 67.58 -90.82 3.24
N LYS A 221 67.99 -91.16 4.47
CA LYS A 221 68.29 -90.19 5.54
C LYS A 221 69.44 -89.26 5.18
N MET A 222 70.50 -89.75 4.54
CA MET A 222 71.64 -88.92 4.14
C MET A 222 71.27 -88.00 2.96
N ALA A 223 70.59 -88.52 1.93
CA ALA A 223 70.09 -87.73 0.81
C ALA A 223 69.06 -86.69 1.26
N LEU A 224 68.15 -87.06 2.15
CA LEU A 224 67.20 -86.16 2.81
C LEU A 224 67.94 -85.08 3.62
N LYS A 225 69.02 -85.44 4.32
CA LYS A 225 69.84 -84.48 5.08
C LYS A 225 70.55 -83.49 4.15
N MET A 226 71.06 -83.95 3.00
CA MET A 226 71.67 -83.08 1.99
C MET A 226 70.61 -82.17 1.35
N ALA A 227 69.49 -82.72 0.87
CA ALA A 227 68.39 -81.95 0.29
C ALA A 227 67.81 -80.92 1.28
N ARG A 228 67.74 -81.24 2.57
CA ARG A 228 67.35 -80.28 3.61
C ARG A 228 68.34 -79.14 3.77
N ARG A 229 69.65 -79.41 3.69
CA ARG A 229 70.67 -78.36 3.75
C ARG A 229 70.62 -77.46 2.52
N ASP A 230 70.54 -78.04 1.33
CA ASP A 230 70.46 -77.27 0.08
C ASP A 230 69.20 -76.42 0.05
N LEU A 231 68.07 -76.95 0.52
CA LEU A 231 66.83 -76.19 0.68
C LEU A 231 67.01 -75.03 1.66
N THR A 232 67.62 -75.26 2.84
CA THR A 232 67.85 -74.17 3.80
C THR A 232 68.79 -73.09 3.24
N GLN A 233 69.78 -73.48 2.44
CA GLN A 233 70.69 -72.55 1.79
C GLN A 233 69.97 -71.72 0.72
N ALA A 234 69.22 -72.37 -0.18
CA ALA A 234 68.43 -71.69 -1.20
C ALA A 234 67.35 -70.78 -0.57
N GLN A 235 66.74 -71.21 0.54
CA GLN A 235 65.80 -70.38 1.31
C GLN A 235 66.50 -69.15 1.90
N MET A 236 67.70 -69.30 2.47
CA MET A 236 68.48 -68.19 3.03
C MET A 236 68.92 -67.20 1.94
N GLU A 237 69.38 -67.69 0.78
CA GLU A 237 69.72 -66.85 -0.38
C GLU A 237 68.48 -66.12 -0.94
N MET A 238 67.34 -66.80 -1.04
CA MET A 238 66.09 -66.17 -1.47
C MET A 238 65.60 -65.14 -0.45
N THR A 239 65.73 -65.40 0.85
CA THR A 239 65.41 -64.44 1.91
C THR A 239 66.35 -63.22 1.84
N LEU A 240 67.64 -63.44 1.59
CA LEU A 240 68.60 -62.36 1.40
C LEU A 240 68.27 -61.50 0.16
N LEU A 241 67.92 -62.14 -0.97
CA LEU A 241 67.50 -61.44 -2.18
C LEU A 241 66.18 -60.68 -1.97
N ARG A 242 65.20 -61.27 -1.29
CA ARG A 242 63.96 -60.57 -0.92
C ARG A 242 64.21 -59.41 0.04
N ALA A 243 65.14 -59.54 0.98
CA ALA A 243 65.50 -58.46 1.88
C ALA A 243 66.23 -57.32 1.14
N ASN A 244 67.14 -57.65 0.21
CA ASN A 244 67.93 -56.66 -0.53
C ASN A 244 67.15 -55.97 -1.66
N PHE A 245 66.20 -56.67 -2.28
CA PHE A 245 65.46 -56.18 -3.46
C PHE A 245 63.95 -56.02 -3.24
N GLY A 246 63.44 -56.35 -2.05
CA GLY A 246 62.01 -56.23 -1.73
C GLY A 246 61.50 -54.79 -1.76
N ASP A 247 62.36 -53.83 -1.42
CA ASP A 247 62.02 -52.40 -1.34
C ASP A 247 62.42 -51.60 -2.58
N VAL A 248 62.98 -52.25 -3.61
CA VAL A 248 63.47 -51.56 -4.80
C VAL A 248 62.37 -51.47 -5.86
N VAL A 249 61.94 -50.24 -6.16
CA VAL A 249 60.93 -49.97 -7.19
C VAL A 249 61.56 -50.09 -8.59
N PRO A 250 60.97 -50.86 -9.52
CA PRO A 250 61.45 -50.92 -10.91
C PRO A 250 61.57 -49.54 -11.55
N ARG A 251 62.69 -49.26 -12.24
CA ARG A 251 63.00 -47.94 -12.80
C ARG A 251 61.89 -47.33 -13.67
N LYS A 252 61.22 -48.14 -14.49
CA LYS A 252 60.10 -47.68 -15.32
C LYS A 252 58.92 -47.16 -14.48
N ILE A 253 58.63 -47.82 -13.36
CA ILE A 253 57.57 -47.41 -12.42
C ILE A 253 58.03 -46.15 -11.67
N PHE A 254 59.30 -46.07 -11.29
CA PHE A 254 59.87 -44.88 -10.66
C PHE A 254 59.77 -43.65 -11.59
N GLU A 255 60.21 -43.76 -12.84
CA GLU A 255 60.13 -42.66 -13.82
C GLU A 255 58.68 -42.25 -14.11
N GLN A 256 57.74 -43.20 -14.10
CA GLN A 256 56.31 -42.90 -14.23
C GLN A 256 55.76 -42.21 -12.97
N LEU A 257 56.17 -42.66 -11.79
CA LEU A 257 55.77 -42.07 -10.51
C LEU A 257 56.33 -40.65 -10.36
N GLU A 258 57.57 -40.41 -10.79
CA GLU A 258 58.22 -39.10 -10.81
C GLU A 258 57.49 -38.12 -11.74
N LYS A 259 57.11 -38.57 -12.95
CA LYS A 259 56.28 -37.76 -13.85
C LYS A 259 54.94 -37.39 -13.23
N ASN A 260 54.25 -38.37 -12.63
CA ASN A 260 52.98 -38.12 -11.95
C ASN A 260 53.15 -37.18 -10.77
N HIS A 261 54.24 -37.32 -10.00
CA HIS A 261 54.55 -36.44 -8.89
C HIS A 261 54.75 -35.00 -9.35
N ASN A 262 55.49 -34.77 -10.44
CA ASN A 262 55.71 -33.44 -11.00
C ASN A 262 54.41 -32.80 -11.48
N VAL A 263 53.54 -33.54 -12.16
CA VAL A 263 52.21 -33.04 -12.58
C VAL A 263 51.35 -32.67 -11.36
N LEU A 264 51.33 -33.53 -10.33
CA LEU A 264 50.59 -33.25 -9.09
C LEU A 264 51.15 -32.03 -8.35
N LEU A 265 52.47 -31.80 -8.39
CA LEU A 265 53.09 -30.60 -7.82
C LEU A 265 52.64 -29.33 -8.56
N GLU A 266 52.67 -29.34 -9.90
CA GLU A 266 52.19 -28.22 -10.72
C GLU A 266 50.71 -27.91 -10.47
N GLU A 267 49.86 -28.94 -10.40
CA GLU A 267 48.44 -28.80 -10.05
C GLU A 267 48.24 -28.21 -8.64
N MET A 268 49.03 -28.66 -7.67
CA MET A 268 48.99 -28.14 -6.30
C MET A 268 49.41 -26.67 -6.25
N GLU A 269 50.43 -26.26 -6.99
CA GLU A 269 50.86 -24.86 -7.09
C GLU A 269 49.80 -23.98 -7.76
N MET A 270 49.19 -24.46 -8.84
CA MET A 270 48.08 -23.77 -9.51
C MET A 270 46.88 -23.58 -8.57
N LEU A 271 46.49 -24.63 -7.84
CA LEU A 271 45.42 -24.56 -6.84
C LEU A 271 45.75 -23.59 -5.70
N LYS A 272 47.00 -23.57 -5.23
CA LYS A 272 47.45 -22.60 -4.22
C LYS A 272 47.30 -21.18 -4.73
N HIS A 273 47.81 -20.87 -5.93
CA HIS A 273 47.67 -19.54 -6.52
C HIS A 273 46.21 -19.13 -6.74
N PHE A 274 45.37 -20.06 -7.20
CA PHE A 274 43.93 -19.79 -7.34
C PHE A 274 43.27 -19.49 -5.98
N SER A 275 43.60 -20.26 -4.94
CA SER A 275 43.07 -20.04 -3.58
C SER A 275 43.53 -18.69 -3.00
N GLU A 276 44.75 -18.27 -3.28
CA GLU A 276 45.27 -16.96 -2.88
C GLU A 276 44.57 -15.83 -3.62
N GLY A 277 44.30 -15.99 -4.92
CA GLY A 277 43.49 -15.06 -5.70
C GLY A 277 42.09 -14.90 -5.13
N LEU A 278 41.41 -16.02 -4.89
CA LEU A 278 40.06 -16.04 -4.31
C LEU A 278 40.02 -15.38 -2.92
N ARG A 279 41.07 -15.58 -2.11
CA ARG A 279 41.20 -14.90 -0.81
C ARG A 279 41.34 -13.38 -0.96
N LYS A 280 42.07 -12.89 -1.96
CA LYS A 280 42.20 -11.44 -2.23
C LYS A 280 40.88 -10.85 -2.68
N ASP A 281 40.16 -11.53 -3.57
CA ASP A 281 38.84 -11.10 -4.05
C ASP A 281 37.84 -11.06 -2.89
N TYR A 282 37.81 -12.09 -2.06
CA TYR A 282 37.00 -12.14 -0.85
C TYR A 282 37.29 -10.96 0.09
N ASN A 283 38.57 -10.69 0.38
CA ASN A 283 38.96 -9.58 1.24
C ASN A 283 38.52 -8.21 0.66
N THR A 284 38.62 -8.05 -0.66
CA THR A 284 38.20 -6.83 -1.36
C THR A 284 36.69 -6.65 -1.27
N LEU A 285 35.92 -7.71 -1.56
CA LEU A 285 34.46 -7.68 -1.47
C LEU A 285 33.98 -7.43 -0.03
N HIS A 286 34.65 -8.05 0.95
CA HIS A 286 34.34 -7.84 2.37
C HIS A 286 34.60 -6.40 2.80
N GLN A 287 35.67 -5.78 2.30
CA GLN A 287 35.97 -4.39 2.57
C GLN A 287 34.91 -3.46 1.95
N GLN A 288 34.54 -3.68 0.69
CA GLN A 288 33.45 -2.94 0.03
C GLN A 288 32.14 -3.07 0.82
N HIS A 289 31.78 -4.27 1.24
CA HIS A 289 30.57 -4.50 2.05
C HIS A 289 30.61 -3.70 3.36
N ARG A 290 31.74 -3.70 4.07
CA ARG A 290 31.92 -2.90 5.30
C ARG A 290 31.73 -1.42 5.04
N ASP A 291 32.25 -0.90 3.94
CA ASP A 291 32.17 0.53 3.63
C ASP A 291 30.75 0.92 3.21
N THR A 292 30.06 0.12 2.40
CA THR A 292 28.63 0.32 2.09
C THR A 292 27.74 0.30 3.34
N VAL A 293 28.05 -0.58 4.30
CA VAL A 293 27.32 -0.63 5.58
C VAL A 293 27.52 0.68 6.37
N LYS A 294 28.73 1.22 6.42
CA LYS A 294 29.00 2.51 7.08
C LYS A 294 28.26 3.66 6.40
N GLU A 295 28.27 3.72 5.07
CA GLU A 295 27.55 4.74 4.30
C GLU A 295 26.05 4.68 4.55
N ARG A 296 25.47 3.47 4.54
CA ARG A 296 24.07 3.26 4.91
C ARG A 296 23.77 3.79 6.30
N ASP A 297 24.61 3.48 7.29
CA ASP A 297 24.38 3.91 8.67
C ASP A 297 24.50 5.43 8.81
N GLN A 298 25.41 6.08 8.09
CA GLN A 298 25.52 7.53 8.00
C GLN A 298 24.26 8.16 7.40
N LEU A 299 23.77 7.64 6.28
CA LEU A 299 22.53 8.13 5.65
C LEU A 299 21.32 7.96 6.56
N ILE A 300 21.24 6.86 7.33
CA ILE A 300 20.17 6.66 8.32
C ILE A 300 20.22 7.77 9.38
N LEU A 301 21.41 8.09 9.89
CA LEU A 301 21.57 9.17 10.88
C LEU A 301 21.20 10.53 10.29
N GLU A 302 21.63 10.83 9.07
CA GLU A 302 21.29 12.08 8.39
C GLU A 302 19.77 12.22 8.17
N VAL A 303 19.10 11.15 7.71
CA VAL A 303 17.63 11.12 7.58
C VAL A 303 16.95 11.33 8.92
N GLN A 304 17.46 10.74 10.00
CA GLN A 304 16.92 10.98 11.34
C GLN A 304 17.08 12.43 11.78
N GLU A 305 18.21 13.06 11.48
CA GLU A 305 18.48 14.44 11.84
C GLU A 305 17.63 15.42 11.03
N LEU A 306 17.50 15.20 9.73
CA LEU A 306 16.57 15.95 8.87
C LEU A 306 15.12 15.81 9.36
N ARG A 307 14.70 14.62 9.78
CA ARG A 307 13.36 14.42 10.36
C ARG A 307 13.16 15.22 11.66
N ARG A 308 14.21 15.40 12.46
CA ARG A 308 14.16 16.23 13.67
C ARG A 308 14.08 17.71 13.34
N SER A 309 14.80 18.18 12.32
CA SER A 309 14.91 19.61 12.00
C SER A 309 13.73 20.16 11.19
N HIS A 310 13.04 19.34 10.38
CA HIS A 310 12.00 19.82 9.46
C HIS A 310 10.59 20.01 10.07
N THR A 311 10.31 19.51 11.27
CA THR A 311 9.03 19.82 11.96
C THR A 311 9.25 20.02 13.46
N PRO A 312 9.14 21.24 14.03
CA PRO A 312 9.05 21.39 15.47
C PRO A 312 7.79 20.69 15.94
N ARG A 313 7.96 19.48 16.49
CA ARG A 313 6.84 18.66 16.96
C ARG A 313 6.13 19.41 18.09
N PRO A 314 4.79 19.49 18.10
CA PRO A 314 4.08 20.13 19.20
C PRO A 314 4.49 19.52 20.53
N ASN A 315 4.77 20.37 21.52
CA ASN A 315 5.09 19.87 22.85
C ASN A 315 3.82 19.43 23.58
N TRP A 316 3.49 18.14 23.44
CA TRP A 316 2.33 17.50 24.05
C TRP A 316 2.34 17.49 25.59
N SER A 317 3.47 17.85 26.23
CA SER A 317 3.55 17.96 27.69
C SER A 317 2.78 19.17 28.23
N LYS A 318 2.40 20.13 27.38
CA LYS A 318 1.60 21.31 27.75
C LYS A 318 0.09 21.07 27.67
N CYS A 319 -0.34 20.04 26.96
CA CYS A 319 -1.77 19.72 26.77
C CYS A 319 -2.54 19.37 28.07
N PRO A 320 -1.95 18.77 29.11
CA PRO A 320 -2.63 18.54 30.39
C PRO A 320 -3.21 19.81 31.04
N GLU A 321 -2.62 20.98 30.79
CA GLU A 321 -3.09 22.26 31.34
C GLU A 321 -4.38 22.76 30.65
N VAL A 322 -4.61 22.31 29.41
CA VAL A 322 -5.74 22.75 28.57
C VAL A 322 -6.91 21.76 28.62
N VAL A 323 -6.62 20.48 28.86
CA VAL A 323 -7.61 19.40 28.88
C VAL A 323 -8.26 19.29 30.27
N ALA A 324 -9.59 19.32 30.32
CA ALA A 324 -10.35 19.15 31.56
C ALA A 324 -10.08 17.74 32.15
N GLY A 325 -9.67 17.64 33.41
CA GLY A 325 -9.25 16.37 34.04
C GLY A 325 -7.74 16.11 34.05
N GLY A 326 -6.93 17.06 33.59
CA GLY A 326 -5.49 17.11 33.84
C GLY A 326 -4.68 15.97 33.22
N MET A 327 -3.54 15.66 33.84
CA MET A 327 -2.56 14.71 33.30
C MET A 327 -3.11 13.27 33.19
N ASP A 328 -3.94 12.83 34.13
CA ASP A 328 -4.44 11.45 34.17
C ASP A 328 -5.40 11.14 33.01
N ARG A 329 -6.31 12.08 32.69
CA ARG A 329 -7.17 11.96 31.52
C ARG A 329 -6.38 12.09 30.24
N TRP A 330 -5.40 13.01 30.18
CA TRP A 330 -4.51 13.15 29.02
C TRP A 330 -3.71 11.87 28.74
N GLN A 331 -3.15 11.22 29.77
CA GLN A 331 -2.44 9.94 29.64
C GLN A 331 -3.34 8.83 29.08
N THR A 332 -4.62 8.85 29.43
CA THR A 332 -5.61 7.90 28.89
C THR A 332 -5.92 8.22 27.42
N LEU A 333 -6.03 9.50 27.06
CA LEU A 333 -6.34 9.96 25.71
C LEU A 333 -5.20 9.76 24.71
N ILE A 334 -3.93 9.85 25.14
CA ILE A 334 -2.75 9.73 24.26
C ILE A 334 -2.33 8.28 24.02
N ARG A 335 -2.79 7.34 24.84
CA ARG A 335 -2.34 5.94 24.80
C ARG A 335 -2.64 5.32 23.45
N GLY A 336 -1.59 4.88 22.75
CA GLY A 336 -1.69 4.22 21.45
C GLY A 336 -1.97 5.14 20.26
N LYS A 337 -1.93 6.47 20.43
CA LYS A 337 -2.18 7.44 19.35
C LYS A 337 -0.89 8.07 18.83
N ASN A 338 -0.85 8.35 17.53
CA ASN A 338 0.25 9.06 16.89
C ASN A 338 0.09 10.59 17.03
N SER A 339 1.14 11.37 16.78
CA SER A 339 1.09 12.83 16.98
C SER A 339 0.07 13.57 16.11
N ASP A 340 -0.31 13.02 14.96
CA ASP A 340 -1.34 13.59 14.09
C ASP A 340 -2.74 13.37 14.70
N GLN A 341 -3.01 12.15 15.14
CA GLN A 341 -4.21 11.78 15.89
C GLN A 341 -4.32 12.53 17.22
N LEU A 342 -3.20 12.93 17.84
CA LEU A 342 -3.22 13.77 19.04
C LEU A 342 -3.73 15.19 18.75
N VAL A 343 -3.50 15.72 17.55
CA VAL A 343 -4.07 17.01 17.13
C VAL A 343 -5.59 16.89 17.09
N ASP A 344 -6.12 15.84 16.46
CA ASP A 344 -7.56 15.63 16.36
C ASP A 344 -8.23 15.52 17.73
N VAL A 345 -7.64 14.74 18.65
CA VAL A 345 -8.13 14.59 20.02
C VAL A 345 -8.13 15.92 20.77
N LEU A 346 -7.09 16.72 20.59
CA LEU A 346 -7.00 18.05 21.21
C LEU A 346 -8.06 19.00 20.64
N LEU A 347 -8.27 18.99 19.32
CA LEU A 347 -9.31 19.79 18.66
C LEU A 347 -10.71 19.41 19.13
N GLU A 348 -10.98 18.12 19.35
CA GLU A 348 -12.26 17.67 19.92
C GLU A 348 -12.45 18.12 21.36
N GLU A 349 -11.44 18.03 22.23
CA GLU A 349 -11.55 18.48 23.62
C GLU A 349 -11.74 20.00 23.73
N ILE A 350 -11.03 20.78 22.90
CA ILE A 350 -11.19 22.23 22.83
C ILE A 350 -12.57 22.59 22.27
N GLY A 351 -13.00 21.92 21.21
CA GLY A 351 -14.30 22.15 20.59
C GLY A 351 -15.47 21.76 21.50
N GLU A 352 -15.33 20.67 22.27
CA GLU A 352 -16.32 20.25 23.25
C GLU A 352 -16.46 21.26 24.39
N ARG A 353 -15.34 21.84 24.85
CA ARG A 353 -15.37 22.94 25.82
C ARG A 353 -16.05 24.17 25.22
N TRP A 354 -15.69 24.55 23.99
CA TRP A 354 -16.30 25.69 23.31
C TRP A 354 -17.82 25.53 23.13
N LEU A 355 -18.30 24.33 22.78
CA LEU A 355 -19.74 24.04 22.67
C LEU A 355 -20.47 24.20 24.00
N ARG A 356 -19.89 23.75 25.12
CA ARG A 356 -20.49 23.92 26.45
C ARG A 356 -20.54 25.38 26.89
N ASP A 357 -19.52 26.16 26.54
CA ASP A 357 -19.40 27.56 26.93
C ASP A 357 -20.25 28.49 26.01
N GLN A 358 -20.72 28.00 24.86
CA GLN A 358 -21.58 28.75 23.94
C GLN A 358 -23.06 28.54 24.24
N GLU A 359 -23.72 29.54 24.82
CA GLU A 359 -25.16 29.50 25.09
C GLU A 359 -26.02 29.83 23.84
N VAL A 360 -25.48 30.61 22.90
CA VAL A 360 -26.21 31.11 21.74
C VAL A 360 -25.29 31.14 20.50
N PHE A 361 -25.77 30.62 19.38
CA PHE A 361 -25.10 30.69 18.09
C PHE A 361 -25.53 31.92 17.29
N PRO A 362 -24.61 32.61 16.59
CA PRO A 362 -24.99 33.71 15.71
C PRO A 362 -25.72 33.19 14.45
N GLY A 363 -26.80 33.86 14.07
CA GLY A 363 -27.51 33.58 12.83
C GLY A 363 -26.66 33.90 11.60
N LEU A 364 -26.69 33.03 10.59
CA LEU A 364 -25.88 33.16 9.37
C LEU A 364 -26.58 33.97 8.25
N GLY A 365 -27.82 34.41 8.47
CA GLY A 365 -28.58 35.22 7.52
C GLY A 365 -29.38 34.41 6.49
N GLN A 366 -30.19 35.11 5.68
CA GLN A 366 -31.08 34.51 4.66
C GLN A 366 -30.47 34.38 3.25
N SER A 367 -29.18 34.62 3.07
CA SER A 367 -28.54 34.60 1.75
C SER A 367 -28.67 33.23 1.06
N ASP A 368 -28.73 33.24 -0.28
CA ASP A 368 -28.77 32.01 -1.07
C ASP A 368 -27.48 31.17 -0.99
N GLU A 369 -26.38 31.78 -0.53
CA GLU A 369 -25.11 31.10 -0.24
C GLU A 369 -25.16 30.27 1.06
N VAL A 370 -26.11 30.55 1.95
CA VAL A 370 -26.28 29.84 3.23
C VAL A 370 -27.16 28.60 3.00
N PRO A 371 -26.77 27.41 3.48
CA PRO A 371 -27.60 26.21 3.36
C PRO A 371 -28.97 26.39 4.00
N VAL A 372 -30.01 25.81 3.38
CA VAL A 372 -31.42 25.99 3.78
C VAL A 372 -31.67 25.69 5.27
N TYR A 373 -30.97 24.69 5.81
CA TYR A 373 -31.04 24.29 7.22
C TYR A 373 -30.33 25.25 8.20
N LEU A 374 -29.64 26.30 7.73
CA LEU A 374 -28.99 27.32 8.56
C LEU A 374 -29.50 28.75 8.28
N ARG A 375 -30.51 28.94 7.44
CA ARG A 375 -31.02 30.29 7.13
C ARG A 375 -31.82 30.84 8.31
N HIS A 376 -31.19 31.68 9.11
CA HIS A 376 -31.80 32.35 10.25
C HIS A 376 -31.05 33.64 10.57
N ASP A 377 -31.78 34.73 10.83
CA ASP A 377 -31.20 36.07 11.01
C ASP A 377 -30.88 36.41 12.46
N SER A 378 -31.59 35.80 13.42
CA SER A 378 -31.39 36.04 14.85
C SER A 378 -30.55 34.96 15.52
N ALA A 379 -30.03 35.30 16.70
CA ALA A 379 -29.20 34.40 17.48
C ALA A 379 -30.03 33.21 17.99
N VAL A 380 -29.49 32.01 17.87
CA VAL A 380 -30.17 30.73 18.10
C VAL A 380 -29.64 30.07 19.36
N LYS A 381 -30.50 29.62 20.27
CA LYS A 381 -30.03 28.99 21.52
C LYS A 381 -29.38 27.64 21.26
N ASN A 382 -28.28 27.38 21.94
CA ASN A 382 -27.61 26.08 21.93
C ASN A 382 -28.37 25.11 22.85
N LYS A 383 -28.75 23.95 22.31
CA LYS A 383 -29.41 22.87 23.08
C LYS A 383 -28.44 22.00 23.87
N ASN A 384 -27.12 22.20 23.73
CA ASN A 384 -26.08 21.44 24.43
C ASN A 384 -26.24 19.91 24.28
N LEU A 385 -26.43 19.47 23.04
CA LEU A 385 -26.65 18.06 22.74
C LEU A 385 -25.40 17.23 23.01
N SER A 386 -25.59 16.06 23.61
CA SER A 386 -24.54 15.07 23.82
C SER A 386 -24.18 14.34 22.52
N LYS A 387 -22.97 13.77 22.47
CA LYS A 387 -22.51 12.98 21.31
C LYS A 387 -23.45 11.80 20.99
N LYS A 388 -24.06 11.20 22.01
CA LYS A 388 -24.96 10.05 21.85
C LYS A 388 -26.28 10.47 21.22
N GLU A 389 -26.89 11.53 21.74
CA GLU A 389 -28.16 12.07 21.23
C GLU A 389 -28.04 12.45 19.76
N VAL A 390 -26.96 13.14 19.36
CA VAL A 390 -26.76 13.51 17.95
C VAL A 390 -26.57 12.28 17.06
N VAL A 391 -25.89 11.22 17.53
CA VAL A 391 -25.76 9.97 16.76
C VAL A 391 -27.10 9.28 16.59
N ASP A 392 -27.92 9.25 17.63
CA ASP A 392 -29.23 8.60 17.59
C ASP A 392 -30.18 9.37 16.66
N ILE A 393 -30.18 10.70 16.71
CA ILE A 393 -30.92 11.56 15.76
C ILE A 393 -30.47 11.30 14.32
N ILE A 394 -29.15 11.22 14.06
CA ILE A 394 -28.63 10.93 12.72
C ILE A 394 -29.08 9.54 12.23
N LYS A 395 -29.05 8.53 13.10
CA LYS A 395 -29.53 7.18 12.74
C LYS A 395 -31.02 7.19 12.42
N ASP A 396 -31.82 7.90 13.20
CA ASP A 396 -33.26 8.01 12.98
C ASP A 396 -33.57 8.75 11.67
N ILE A 397 -32.85 9.84 11.35
CA ILE A 397 -32.94 10.54 10.05
C ILE A 397 -32.68 9.57 8.89
N TRP A 398 -31.66 8.72 8.99
CA TRP A 398 -31.36 7.75 7.94
C TRP A 398 -32.40 6.63 7.84
N LYS A 399 -32.98 6.25 8.98
CA LYS A 399 -34.02 5.22 9.05
C LYS A 399 -35.31 5.71 8.40
N THR A 400 -35.81 6.89 8.78
CA THR A 400 -37.04 7.47 8.20
C THR A 400 -36.87 7.74 6.72
N ARG A 401 -35.71 8.26 6.30
CA ARG A 401 -35.40 8.47 4.88
C ARG A 401 -35.32 7.18 4.07
N GLY A 402 -34.94 6.07 4.70
CA GLY A 402 -34.89 4.75 4.06
C GLY A 402 -36.28 4.09 3.90
N GLU A 403 -37.25 4.50 4.72
CA GLU A 403 -38.63 4.01 4.68
C GLU A 403 -39.47 4.76 3.62
N GLU A 404 -39.17 6.04 3.37
CA GLU A 404 -39.77 6.86 2.30
C GLU A 404 -39.22 6.46 0.90
N GLU A 405 -40.03 5.76 0.09
CA GLU A 405 -39.62 5.23 -1.23
C GLU A 405 -39.31 6.30 -2.30
N GLU A 406 -39.80 7.54 -2.12
CA GLU A 406 -39.73 8.61 -3.14
C GLU A 406 -39.12 9.93 -2.63
N CYS A 407 -38.10 9.88 -1.77
CA CYS A 407 -37.35 11.11 -1.43
C CYS A 407 -36.49 11.59 -2.61
N GLN A 408 -37.05 12.38 -3.51
CA GLN A 408 -36.31 13.13 -4.53
C GLN A 408 -35.59 14.36 -3.96
N GLU A 409 -35.87 14.71 -2.69
CA GLU A 409 -35.29 15.86 -2.02
C GLU A 409 -33.80 15.65 -1.66
N ASN A 410 -33.04 16.73 -1.81
CA ASN A 410 -31.65 16.83 -1.38
C ASN A 410 -31.57 16.69 0.16
N LEU A 411 -30.46 16.12 0.67
CA LEU A 411 -30.29 15.88 2.11
C LEU A 411 -30.43 17.15 3.00
N PRO A 412 -29.89 18.32 2.62
CA PRO A 412 -30.06 19.57 3.37
C PRO A 412 -31.53 19.97 3.61
N GLU A 413 -32.38 19.76 2.61
CA GLU A 413 -33.79 20.10 2.60
C GLU A 413 -34.60 19.07 3.40
N TYR A 414 -34.29 17.78 3.21
CA TYR A 414 -34.85 16.69 4.01
C TYR A 414 -34.52 16.85 5.49
N PHE A 415 -33.28 17.22 5.83
CA PHE A 415 -32.85 17.41 7.20
C PHE A 415 -33.66 18.50 7.92
N LEU A 416 -33.89 19.64 7.27
CA LEU A 416 -34.72 20.70 7.84
C LEU A 416 -36.18 20.25 8.02
N ARG A 417 -36.73 19.54 7.03
CA ARG A 417 -38.10 19.01 7.09
C ARG A 417 -38.27 18.02 8.25
N TYR A 418 -37.35 17.06 8.36
CA TYR A 418 -37.32 16.08 9.45
C TYR A 418 -37.31 16.77 10.82
N ILE A 419 -36.46 17.78 11.00
CA ILE A 419 -36.37 18.49 12.29
C ILE A 419 -37.67 19.25 12.59
N LYS A 420 -38.35 19.82 11.60
CA LYS A 420 -39.64 20.50 11.79
C LYS A 420 -40.81 19.56 12.07
N GLU A 421 -40.75 18.33 11.57
CA GLU A 421 -41.81 17.32 11.77
C GLU A 421 -41.65 16.59 13.11
N HIS A 422 -40.41 16.30 13.52
CA HIS A 422 -40.11 15.57 14.76
C HIS A 422 -39.89 16.47 15.98
N TYR A 423 -39.57 17.75 15.77
CA TYR A 423 -39.40 18.74 16.84
C TYR A 423 -40.28 19.97 16.58
N GLU A 424 -40.63 20.69 17.65
CA GLU A 424 -41.46 21.90 17.54
C GLU A 424 -40.89 22.89 16.52
N GLU A 425 -41.74 23.39 15.60
CA GLU A 425 -41.33 24.25 14.49
C GLU A 425 -40.65 25.56 14.96
N THR A 426 -41.02 26.04 16.15
CA THR A 426 -40.43 27.21 16.83
C THR A 426 -39.00 26.96 17.32
N SER A 427 -38.64 25.72 17.61
CA SER A 427 -37.31 25.30 18.08
C SER A 427 -36.48 24.63 16.97
N ALA A 428 -37.04 24.43 15.77
CA ALA A 428 -36.39 23.69 14.70
C ALA A 428 -35.00 24.25 14.35
N MET A 429 -34.86 25.57 14.33
CA MET A 429 -33.55 26.22 14.07
C MET A 429 -32.55 25.99 15.21
N GLU A 430 -33.00 25.95 16.47
CA GLU A 430 -32.16 25.63 17.64
C GLU A 430 -31.57 24.22 17.56
N TRP A 431 -32.40 23.25 17.17
CA TRP A 431 -31.96 21.87 16.94
C TRP A 431 -30.99 21.78 15.77
N THR A 432 -31.29 22.45 14.67
CA THR A 432 -30.52 22.36 13.43
C THR A 432 -29.12 22.96 13.59
N TYR A 433 -29.01 24.12 14.23
CA TYR A 433 -27.73 24.75 14.56
C TYR A 433 -26.93 23.91 15.58
N SER A 434 -27.57 23.42 16.64
CA SER A 434 -26.90 22.61 17.66
C SER A 434 -26.36 21.29 17.10
N ILE A 435 -27.14 20.62 16.24
CA ILE A 435 -26.71 19.39 15.56
C ILE A 435 -25.55 19.71 14.61
N TYR A 436 -25.69 20.74 13.76
CA TYR A 436 -24.67 21.13 12.78
C TYR A 436 -23.32 21.46 13.43
N GLU A 437 -23.33 22.27 14.50
CA GLU A 437 -22.12 22.66 15.22
C GLU A 437 -21.46 21.47 15.93
N THR A 438 -22.27 20.54 16.46
CA THR A 438 -21.80 19.32 17.10
C THR A 438 -21.11 18.38 16.10
N ILE A 439 -21.71 18.11 14.93
CA ILE A 439 -21.11 17.25 13.90
C ILE A 439 -19.90 17.92 13.21
N ARG A 440 -19.81 19.26 13.22
CA ARG A 440 -18.67 20.00 12.67
C ARG A 440 -17.41 19.77 13.51
N ILE A 441 -17.57 19.72 14.83
CA ILE A 441 -16.50 19.60 15.81
C ILE A 441 -16.07 18.14 16.02
N PHE A 442 -17.00 17.21 16.18
CA PHE A 442 -16.69 15.80 16.47
C PHE A 442 -16.40 14.98 15.22
N ARG A 443 -15.26 15.26 14.59
CA ARG A 443 -14.82 14.58 13.38
C ARG A 443 -14.28 13.18 13.63
N CYS A 444 -13.88 12.79 14.83
CA CYS A 444 -13.39 11.44 15.09
C CYS A 444 -14.52 10.40 15.09
N ASN A 445 -15.79 10.81 15.25
CA ASN A 445 -16.93 9.91 15.10
C ASN A 445 -17.27 9.72 13.62
N GLU A 446 -17.16 8.49 13.14
CA GLU A 446 -17.40 8.14 11.74
C GLU A 446 -18.82 8.50 11.26
N VAL A 447 -19.84 8.29 12.09
CA VAL A 447 -21.24 8.56 11.75
C VAL A 447 -21.47 10.06 11.56
N MET A 448 -20.94 10.89 12.46
CA MET A 448 -21.06 12.35 12.40
C MET A 448 -20.26 12.93 11.23
N ARG A 449 -19.04 12.43 11.00
CA ARG A 449 -18.19 12.84 9.88
C ARG A 449 -18.86 12.56 8.55
N GLN A 450 -19.36 11.34 8.34
CA GLN A 450 -20.05 10.96 7.11
C GLN A 450 -21.28 11.82 6.87
N PHE A 451 -22.11 12.03 7.91
CA PHE A 451 -23.30 12.87 7.81
C PHE A 451 -22.94 14.31 7.43
N TYR A 452 -21.94 14.91 8.08
CA TYR A 452 -21.48 16.27 7.76
C TYR A 452 -20.94 16.40 6.33
N ASP A 453 -20.15 15.43 5.86
CA ASP A 453 -19.54 15.48 4.54
C ASP A 453 -20.58 15.38 3.42
N ILE A 454 -21.66 14.61 3.64
CA ILE A 454 -22.81 14.52 2.74
C ILE A 454 -23.64 15.81 2.80
N LEU A 455 -23.89 16.34 4.01
CA LEU A 455 -24.65 17.57 4.26
C LEU A 455 -23.97 18.82 3.66
N THR A 456 -22.64 18.85 3.59
CA THR A 456 -21.84 19.93 2.99
C THR A 456 -21.40 19.67 1.54
N ARG A 457 -21.90 18.59 0.91
CA ARG A 457 -21.63 18.22 -0.49
C ARG A 457 -20.14 18.04 -0.86
N LYS A 458 -19.30 17.64 0.09
CA LYS A 458 -17.88 17.29 -0.21
C LYS A 458 -17.72 15.92 -0.89
N VAL A 459 -18.78 15.09 -0.90
CA VAL A 459 -18.80 13.77 -1.56
C VAL A 459 -19.97 13.69 -2.55
N ILE A 460 -19.70 13.30 -3.81
CA ILE A 460 -20.65 13.33 -4.95
C ILE A 460 -21.55 12.08 -5.04
N LYS A 461 -21.29 11.03 -4.24
CA LYS A 461 -22.12 9.82 -4.24
C LYS A 461 -22.82 9.67 -2.90
N ASN A 462 -24.15 9.57 -2.93
CA ASN A 462 -25.05 9.31 -1.81
C ASN A 462 -24.74 7.91 -1.23
N PRO A 463 -23.94 7.76 -0.16
CA PRO A 463 -23.71 6.48 0.47
C PRO A 463 -24.69 6.44 1.64
N PHE A 464 -25.75 5.64 1.54
CA PHE A 464 -26.38 5.19 2.78
C PHE A 464 -25.26 4.67 3.69
N PRO A 465 -25.12 5.17 4.93
CA PRO A 465 -24.06 4.72 5.81
C PRO A 465 -24.14 3.19 5.89
N THR A 466 -22.99 2.53 5.77
CA THR A 466 -22.80 1.06 5.76
C THR A 466 -23.31 0.34 7.03
N LEU A 467 -23.97 1.07 7.93
CA LEU A 467 -24.58 0.60 9.17
C LEU A 467 -26.04 0.13 9.02
N PHE A 468 -26.72 0.44 7.90
CA PHE A 468 -28.07 -0.09 7.63
C PHE A 468 -28.08 -0.97 6.36
N PRO A 469 -28.01 -2.31 6.48
CA PRO A 469 -28.13 -3.18 5.33
C PRO A 469 -29.54 -3.10 4.75
N ARG A 470 -29.64 -2.64 3.49
CA ARG A 470 -30.84 -2.65 2.62
C ARG A 470 -31.68 -3.94 2.65
N LYS A 471 -31.13 -5.05 3.16
CA LYS A 471 -31.77 -6.37 3.20
C LYS A 471 -32.92 -6.50 4.20
N VAL A 472 -32.95 -5.71 5.29
CA VAL A 472 -34.00 -5.88 6.32
C VAL A 472 -35.33 -5.23 5.88
N VAL A 473 -35.26 -4.08 5.20
CA VAL A 473 -36.45 -3.38 4.69
C VAL A 473 -37.05 -4.10 3.48
N SER A 474 -36.23 -4.71 2.61
CA SER A 474 -36.73 -5.50 1.48
C SER A 474 -37.47 -6.77 1.93
N TRP A 475 -37.00 -7.43 3.00
CA TRP A 475 -37.61 -8.66 3.54
C TRP A 475 -39.02 -8.43 4.11
N HIS A 476 -39.25 -7.32 4.83
CA HIS A 476 -40.60 -6.98 5.30
C HIS A 476 -41.53 -6.53 4.17
N ARG A 477 -40.98 -5.92 3.11
CA ARG A 477 -41.75 -5.48 1.93
C ARG A 477 -42.16 -6.66 1.04
N GLU A 478 -41.28 -7.66 0.86
CA GLU A 478 -41.60 -8.92 0.16
C GLU A 478 -42.69 -9.72 0.90
N GLN A 479 -42.67 -9.77 2.23
CA GLN A 479 -43.70 -10.44 3.03
C GLN A 479 -45.08 -9.76 2.88
N LYS A 480 -45.13 -8.41 2.88
CA LYS A 480 -46.39 -7.67 2.66
C LYS A 480 -46.91 -7.81 1.24
N SER A 481 -46.03 -7.76 0.23
CA SER A 481 -46.40 -7.91 -1.18
C SER A 481 -46.84 -9.34 -1.51
N MET A 482 -46.18 -10.36 -0.96
CA MET A 482 -46.60 -11.75 -1.09
C MET A 482 -47.94 -11.99 -0.38
N GLY A 483 -48.14 -11.44 0.82
CA GLY A 483 -49.41 -11.55 1.55
C GLY A 483 -50.59 -10.96 0.77
N ILE A 484 -50.42 -9.78 0.15
CA ILE A 484 -51.46 -9.12 -0.65
C ILE A 484 -51.73 -9.88 -1.96
N SER A 485 -50.68 -10.39 -2.62
CA SER A 485 -50.82 -11.20 -3.85
C SER A 485 -51.49 -12.55 -3.60
N ILE A 486 -51.19 -13.21 -2.48
CA ILE A 486 -51.83 -14.49 -2.11
C ILE A 486 -53.30 -14.25 -1.75
N CYS A 487 -53.62 -13.17 -1.05
CA CYS A 487 -55.01 -12.79 -0.77
C CYS A 487 -55.80 -12.43 -2.04
N SER A 488 -55.21 -11.74 -3.03
CA SER A 488 -55.90 -11.41 -4.29
C SER A 488 -56.09 -12.64 -5.19
N SER A 489 -55.11 -13.54 -5.24
CA SER A 489 -55.22 -14.81 -5.98
C SER A 489 -56.22 -15.76 -5.33
N LEU A 490 -56.28 -15.85 -4.00
CA LEU A 490 -57.29 -16.64 -3.30
C LEU A 490 -58.71 -16.04 -3.44
N ALA A 491 -58.85 -14.72 -3.42
CA ALA A 491 -60.14 -14.06 -3.66
C ALA A 491 -60.63 -14.28 -5.11
N SER A 492 -59.71 -14.30 -6.08
CA SER A 492 -60.02 -14.59 -7.48
C SER A 492 -60.37 -16.07 -7.72
N LEU A 493 -59.71 -17.00 -7.02
CA LEU A 493 -60.02 -18.43 -7.07
C LEU A 493 -61.34 -18.80 -6.37
N LEU A 494 -61.68 -18.11 -5.28
CA LEU A 494 -62.96 -18.32 -4.57
C LEU A 494 -64.17 -17.83 -5.38
N LEU A 495 -64.02 -16.77 -6.19
CA LEU A 495 -65.07 -16.29 -7.11
C LEU A 495 -65.29 -17.21 -8.32
N VAL A 496 -64.30 -18.00 -8.71
CA VAL A 496 -64.41 -18.94 -9.85
C VAL A 496 -65.00 -20.29 -9.43
N TYR A 497 -64.82 -20.72 -8.18
CA TYR A 497 -65.28 -22.03 -7.70
C TYR A 497 -66.60 -22.02 -6.92
N PHE A 498 -67.13 -20.85 -6.54
CA PHE A 498 -68.46 -20.74 -5.93
C PHE A 498 -69.25 -19.58 -6.57
N PRO A 499 -70.05 -19.84 -7.62
CA PRO A 499 -71.10 -18.90 -7.99
C PRO A 499 -72.14 -18.94 -6.87
N PHE A 500 -72.24 -17.86 -6.09
CA PHE A 500 -73.38 -17.65 -5.19
C PHE A 500 -74.60 -17.36 -6.06
N ASP A 501 -75.41 -18.38 -6.32
CA ASP A 501 -76.83 -18.23 -6.59
C ASP A 501 -77.52 -17.84 -5.27
N SER A 502 -77.96 -16.58 -5.17
CA SER A 502 -79.15 -16.08 -4.44
C SER A 502 -79.31 -14.58 -4.68
#